data_AF-R1BG53-F1
#
_entry.id   AF-R1BG53-F1
#
_cell.length_a   1.000
_cell.length_b   1.000
_cell.length_c   1.000
_cell.angle_alpha   90.00
_cell.angle_beta   90.00
_cell.angle_gamma   90.00
#
_symmetry.space_group_name_H-M   'P 1'
#
loop_
_entity.id
_entity.type
_entity.pdbx_description
1 polymer ?
#
loop_
_entity_poly.entity_id
_entity_poly.type
_entity_poly.pdbx_seq_one_letter_code
_entity_poly.pdbx_strand_id
1 'polypeptide(L)'
;VTDLTQKSAGPVTRATRSVNLPLTGACTMLRKLPGVARREAVRFIAVSQYQAGAFLNAVPSRRDFRIPTWALRIAVQRRLGLPLDEALARGALTCSARGGKDPLGDAASNIGRLGHCGRHNSLLAALAKVMRSVWGMLVEVEPRDHLGYSNDYRPDVSVAGAGRSRSRLVGDVKFKDPLSSNPEDVGQRGAFVGLGNTEPGTSADVFGLEQRGAVGDGDFRPSDGGGYVAYKKADYAHALSRSDTDVQMYLFETFGGWCNAVKRLFYQMNE
;
A
#
# COMPACT_ATOMS: atom_id res chain seq x y z
N VAL A 1 28.09 0.08 48.02
CA VAL A 1 27.20 -0.93 47.40
C VAL A 1 26.05 -0.17 46.76
N THR A 2 26.04 -0.20 45.42
CA THR A 2 24.93 0.09 44.47
C THR A 2 24.26 1.47 44.47
N ASP A 3 24.89 2.36 43.68
CA ASP A 3 24.38 3.00 42.45
C ASP A 3 22.86 3.22 42.29
N LEU A 4 22.50 4.50 42.20
CA LEU A 4 21.17 5.01 41.89
C LEU A 4 20.94 4.97 40.38
N THR A 5 20.03 4.10 39.98
CA THR A 5 19.56 3.86 38.61
C THR A 5 19.31 5.13 37.81
N GLN A 6 20.10 5.30 36.74
CA GLN A 6 19.73 6.08 35.56
C GLN A 6 18.42 5.53 34.96
N LYS A 7 17.33 6.29 35.07
CA LYS A 7 16.17 6.13 34.20
C LYS A 7 16.50 6.75 32.85
N SER A 8 17.09 5.95 31.96
CA SER A 8 17.13 6.30 30.54
C SER A 8 15.71 6.18 29.96
N ALA A 9 15.11 7.32 29.64
CA ALA A 9 13.96 7.39 28.78
C ALA A 9 14.39 7.01 27.35
N GLY A 10 14.29 5.72 27.01
CA GLY A 10 14.49 5.24 25.64
C GLY A 10 13.32 5.65 24.74
N PRO A 11 13.57 6.02 23.46
CA PRO A 11 12.51 6.40 22.55
C PRO A 11 11.64 5.17 22.20
N VAL A 12 10.32 5.37 22.28
CA VAL A 12 9.30 4.37 21.97
C VAL A 12 9.20 4.19 20.45
N THR A 13 10.14 3.48 19.84
CA THR A 13 9.98 2.95 18.47
C THR A 13 9.30 1.59 18.52
N ARG A 14 8.03 1.59 18.96
CA ARG A 14 7.15 0.44 18.71
C ARG A 14 6.66 0.58 17.28
N ALA A 15 7.48 0.13 16.32
CA ALA A 15 7.01 -0.16 14.96
C ALA A 15 5.70 -0.94 15.11
N THR A 16 4.58 -0.32 14.74
CA THR A 16 3.27 -0.96 14.79
C THR A 16 3.38 -2.23 13.97
N ARG A 17 3.41 -3.40 14.64
CA ARG A 17 3.20 -4.68 13.97
C ARG A 17 1.89 -4.54 13.21
N SER A 18 2.00 -4.43 11.89
CA SER A 18 0.86 -4.59 11.01
C SER A 18 0.43 -6.05 11.14
N VAL A 19 -0.54 -6.31 12.01
CA VAL A 19 -1.19 -7.61 12.06
C VAL A 19 -2.23 -7.59 10.94
N ASN A 20 -1.76 -7.78 9.71
CA ASN A 20 -2.64 -8.27 8.65
C ASN A 20 -2.95 -9.72 9.02
N LEU A 21 -4.09 -9.93 9.68
CA LEU A 21 -4.58 -11.27 9.99
C LEU A 21 -4.61 -12.09 8.69
N PRO A 22 -4.11 -13.33 8.70
CA PRO A 22 -4.22 -14.21 7.54
C PRO A 22 -5.68 -14.29 7.13
N LEU A 23 -5.95 -14.25 5.83
CA LEU A 23 -7.27 -14.56 5.29
C LEU A 23 -7.48 -16.07 5.41
N THR A 24 -7.69 -16.55 6.64
CA THR A 24 -7.60 -17.97 7.01
C THR A 24 -8.45 -18.86 6.09
N GLY A 25 -9.64 -18.39 5.68
CA GLY A 25 -10.48 -19.07 4.70
C GLY A 25 -9.85 -19.15 3.30
N ALA A 26 -9.39 -18.03 2.75
CA ALA A 26 -8.80 -17.96 1.41
C ALA A 26 -7.50 -18.78 1.30
N CYS A 27 -6.63 -18.67 2.31
CA CYS A 27 -5.38 -19.44 2.37
C CYS A 27 -5.63 -20.94 2.51
N THR A 28 -6.69 -21.33 3.24
CA THR A 28 -7.09 -22.74 3.37
C THR A 28 -7.61 -23.30 2.04
N MET A 29 -8.35 -22.50 1.27
CA MET A 29 -8.82 -22.89 -0.06
C MET A 29 -7.66 -23.10 -1.04
N LEU A 30 -6.69 -22.19 -1.09
CA LEU A 30 -5.53 -22.31 -1.96
C LEU A 30 -4.68 -23.56 -1.65
N ARG A 31 -4.52 -23.92 -0.37
CA ARG A 31 -3.81 -25.15 0.03
C ARG A 31 -4.47 -26.44 -0.46
N LYS A 32 -5.78 -26.39 -0.76
CA LYS A 32 -6.55 -27.53 -1.28
C LYS A 32 -6.52 -27.64 -2.81
N LEU A 33 -5.96 -26.66 -3.51
CA LEU A 33 -5.87 -26.63 -4.97
C LEU A 33 -4.41 -26.87 -5.41
N PRO A 34 -4.02 -28.12 -5.71
CA PRO A 34 -2.67 -28.40 -6.21
C PRO A 34 -2.46 -27.73 -7.58
N GLY A 35 -1.25 -27.20 -7.82
CA GLY A 35 -0.85 -26.67 -9.12
C GLY A 35 -1.33 -25.25 -9.45
N VAL A 36 -1.89 -24.50 -8.49
CA VAL A 36 -2.25 -23.09 -8.72
C VAL A 36 -1.00 -22.27 -8.98
N ALA A 37 -0.96 -21.58 -10.13
CA ALA A 37 0.13 -20.66 -10.46
C ALA A 37 0.27 -19.58 -9.38
N ARG A 38 1.50 -19.22 -9.02
CA ARG A 38 1.78 -18.23 -7.95
C ARG A 38 1.03 -16.93 -8.16
N ARG A 39 1.00 -16.43 -9.41
CA ARG A 39 0.25 -15.24 -9.80
C ARG A 39 -1.24 -15.34 -9.42
N GLU A 40 -1.88 -16.46 -9.69
CA GLU A 40 -3.28 -16.69 -9.38
C GLU A 40 -3.53 -16.78 -7.88
N ALA A 41 -2.62 -17.40 -7.13
CA ALA A 41 -2.69 -17.41 -5.67
C ALA A 41 -2.60 -15.98 -5.10
N VAL A 42 -1.67 -15.15 -5.59
CA VAL A 42 -1.56 -13.74 -5.19
C VAL A 42 -2.83 -12.96 -5.55
N ARG A 43 -3.32 -13.11 -6.78
CA ARG A 43 -4.56 -12.45 -7.22
C ARG A 43 -5.72 -12.84 -6.31
N PHE A 44 -5.90 -14.14 -6.04
CA PHE A 44 -6.99 -14.66 -5.20
C PHE A 44 -6.95 -14.08 -3.79
N ILE A 45 -5.78 -14.04 -3.15
CA ILE A 45 -5.61 -13.38 -1.85
C ILE A 45 -5.93 -11.89 -1.96
N ALA A 46 -5.38 -11.20 -2.96
CA ALA A 46 -5.52 -9.76 -3.10
C ALA A 46 -6.98 -9.31 -3.30
N VAL A 47 -7.76 -10.04 -4.10
CA VAL A 47 -9.19 -9.75 -4.33
C VAL A 47 -10.10 -10.17 -3.17
N SER A 48 -9.60 -11.02 -2.27
CA SER A 48 -10.30 -11.49 -1.07
C SER A 48 -10.07 -10.60 0.15
N GLN A 49 -9.26 -9.55 0.03
CA GLN A 49 -9.01 -8.61 1.12
C GLN A 49 -10.28 -7.86 1.51
N TYR A 50 -10.31 -7.41 2.77
CA TYR A 50 -11.35 -6.50 3.24
C TYR A 50 -11.45 -5.27 2.31
N GLN A 51 -12.67 -4.97 1.85
CA GLN A 51 -13.01 -3.88 0.91
C GLN A 51 -12.45 -4.02 -0.51
N ALA A 52 -11.71 -5.08 -0.82
CA ALA A 52 -11.33 -5.36 -2.19
C ALA A 52 -12.58 -5.64 -3.03
N GLY A 53 -12.82 -4.82 -4.04
CA GLY A 53 -14.03 -4.88 -4.86
C GLY A 53 -15.24 -4.12 -4.31
N ALA A 54 -15.08 -3.28 -3.29
CA ALA A 54 -16.17 -2.44 -2.77
C ALA A 54 -16.86 -1.60 -3.87
N PHE A 55 -16.14 -1.25 -4.93
CA PHE A 55 -16.68 -0.56 -6.10
C PHE A 55 -17.78 -1.36 -6.82
N LEU A 56 -17.81 -2.68 -6.70
CA LEU A 56 -18.87 -3.54 -7.27
C LEU A 56 -20.18 -3.42 -6.48
N ASN A 57 -20.10 -3.02 -5.21
CA ASN A 57 -21.26 -2.80 -4.35
C ASN A 57 -21.77 -1.35 -4.41
N ALA A 58 -21.05 -0.46 -5.10
CA ALA A 58 -21.43 0.94 -5.20
C ALA A 58 -22.62 1.10 -6.15
N VAL A 59 -23.72 1.68 -5.67
CA VAL A 59 -24.87 2.00 -6.51
C VAL A 59 -24.47 3.18 -7.44
N PRO A 60 -24.55 3.04 -8.78
CA PRO A 60 -24.09 4.07 -9.73
C PRO A 60 -25.04 5.29 -9.83
N SER A 61 -25.90 5.49 -8.83
CA SER A 61 -26.83 6.63 -8.77
C SER A 61 -26.09 7.96 -8.64
N ARG A 62 -25.00 8.00 -7.84
CA ARG A 62 -24.13 9.17 -7.67
C ARG A 62 -23.04 9.21 -8.73
N ARG A 63 -22.71 10.41 -9.23
CA ARG A 63 -21.66 10.64 -10.24
C ARG A 63 -20.33 10.00 -9.86
N ASP A 64 -19.93 10.12 -8.59
CA ASP A 64 -18.67 9.59 -8.05
C ASP A 64 -18.62 8.04 -8.05
N PHE A 65 -19.76 7.36 -8.22
CA PHE A 65 -19.85 5.90 -8.29
C PHE A 65 -20.13 5.38 -9.72
N ARG A 66 -20.16 6.28 -10.72
CA ARG A 66 -20.34 5.87 -12.12
C ARG A 66 -18.99 5.51 -12.73
N ILE A 67 -18.83 4.24 -13.06
CA ILE A 67 -17.66 3.72 -13.77
C ILE A 67 -18.05 3.49 -15.23
N PRO A 68 -17.28 4.00 -16.21
CA PRO A 68 -17.52 3.68 -17.62
C PRO A 68 -17.54 2.17 -17.84
N THR A 69 -18.50 1.68 -18.64
CA THR A 69 -18.72 0.23 -18.85
C THR A 69 -17.44 -0.52 -19.26
N TRP A 70 -16.62 0.08 -20.12
CA TRP A 70 -15.36 -0.52 -20.54
C TRP A 70 -14.35 -0.65 -19.38
N ALA A 71 -14.28 0.35 -18.50
CA ALA A 71 -13.37 0.34 -17.35
C ALA A 71 -13.85 -0.67 -16.30
N LEU A 72 -15.16 -0.77 -16.10
CA LEU A 72 -15.76 -1.80 -15.24
C LEU A 72 -15.44 -3.20 -15.76
N ARG A 73 -15.56 -3.44 -17.07
CA ARG A 73 -15.24 -4.73 -17.70
C ARG A 73 -13.78 -5.11 -17.49
N ILE A 74 -12.84 -4.19 -17.71
CA ILE A 74 -11.41 -4.41 -17.44
C ILE A 74 -11.17 -4.72 -15.96
N ALA A 75 -11.76 -3.97 -15.04
CA ALA A 75 -11.59 -4.20 -13.60
C ALA A 75 -12.12 -5.58 -13.16
N VAL A 76 -13.26 -6.01 -13.72
CA VAL A 76 -13.83 -7.34 -13.46
C VAL A 76 -12.96 -8.44 -14.08
N GLN A 77 -12.49 -8.28 -15.33
CA GLN A 77 -11.59 -9.24 -15.98
C GLN A 77 -10.30 -9.43 -15.16
N ARG A 78 -9.64 -8.34 -14.75
CA ARG A 78 -8.45 -8.40 -13.87
C ARG A 78 -8.76 -9.10 -12.55
N ARG A 79 -9.89 -8.76 -11.91
CA ARG A 79 -10.30 -9.37 -10.63
C ARG A 79 -10.51 -10.88 -10.77
N LEU A 80 -11.07 -11.35 -11.89
CA LEU A 80 -11.36 -12.76 -12.16
C LEU A 80 -10.15 -13.53 -12.73
N GLY A 81 -9.10 -12.83 -13.16
CA GLY A 81 -7.95 -13.46 -13.82
C GLY A 81 -8.21 -13.79 -15.29
N LEU A 82 -9.13 -13.07 -15.93
CA LEU A 82 -9.50 -13.25 -17.33
C LEU A 82 -8.67 -12.33 -18.24
N PRO A 83 -8.44 -12.71 -19.51
CA PRO A 83 -7.85 -11.83 -20.52
C PRO A 83 -8.64 -10.51 -20.67
N LEU A 84 -7.94 -9.44 -21.04
CA LEU A 84 -8.50 -8.10 -21.24
C LEU A 84 -9.12 -7.91 -22.62
N ASP A 85 -10.16 -8.69 -22.93
CA ASP A 85 -10.83 -8.67 -24.23
C ASP A 85 -11.39 -7.28 -24.60
N GLU A 86 -11.83 -6.49 -23.62
CA GLU A 86 -12.31 -5.12 -23.85
C GLU A 86 -11.18 -4.16 -24.24
N ALA A 87 -10.00 -4.33 -23.64
CA ALA A 87 -8.84 -3.52 -23.99
C ALA A 87 -8.43 -3.81 -25.44
N LEU A 88 -8.41 -5.10 -25.81
CA LEU A 88 -8.19 -5.54 -27.19
C LEU A 88 -9.23 -4.97 -28.16
N ALA A 89 -10.52 -5.05 -27.82
CA ALA A 89 -11.63 -4.55 -28.65
C ALA A 89 -11.56 -3.03 -28.89
N ARG A 90 -10.96 -2.27 -27.95
CA ARG A 90 -10.76 -0.82 -28.09
C ARG A 90 -9.47 -0.44 -28.82
N GLY A 91 -8.77 -1.41 -29.40
CA GLY A 91 -7.49 -1.20 -30.09
C GLY A 91 -6.37 -0.77 -29.15
N ALA A 92 -6.52 -0.96 -27.84
CA ALA A 92 -5.43 -0.72 -26.92
C ALA A 92 -4.34 -1.74 -27.23
N LEU A 93 -3.12 -1.27 -27.38
CA LEU A 93 -1.95 -2.13 -27.38
C LEU A 93 -1.97 -2.88 -26.04
N THR A 94 -2.39 -4.15 -26.03
CA THR A 94 -2.06 -5.09 -24.94
C THR A 94 -0.59 -5.45 -25.04
N CYS A 95 0.26 -4.43 -25.17
CA CYS A 95 1.68 -4.52 -25.27
C CYS A 95 2.20 -3.88 -23.99
N SER A 96 3.03 -4.60 -23.27
CA SER A 96 3.82 -4.01 -22.20
C SER A 96 4.65 -2.84 -22.75
N ALA A 97 5.12 -1.94 -21.90
CA ALA A 97 6.10 -0.92 -22.30
C ALA A 97 7.37 -1.51 -22.96
N ARG A 98 7.57 -2.83 -22.86
CA ARG A 98 8.67 -3.60 -23.47
C ARG A 98 8.27 -4.39 -24.73
N GLY A 99 7.10 -4.12 -25.32
CA GLY A 99 6.67 -4.71 -26.60
C GLY A 99 6.15 -6.16 -26.55
N GLY A 100 5.97 -6.75 -25.36
CA GLY A 100 5.42 -8.10 -25.20
C GLY A 100 3.90 -8.10 -24.97
N LYS A 101 3.20 -9.19 -25.31
CA LYS A 101 1.75 -9.32 -25.04
C LYS A 101 1.48 -9.23 -23.53
N ASP A 102 0.54 -8.38 -23.15
CA ASP A 102 0.05 -8.17 -21.79
C ASP A 102 -1.45 -8.52 -21.70
N PRO A 103 -1.79 -9.81 -21.84
CA PRO A 103 -3.19 -10.25 -21.92
C PRO A 103 -3.97 -9.98 -20.63
N LEU A 104 -3.28 -9.81 -19.49
CA LEU A 104 -3.90 -9.60 -18.19
C LEU A 104 -3.84 -8.14 -17.74
N GLY A 105 -3.02 -7.29 -18.39
CA GLY A 105 -2.91 -5.86 -18.12
C GLY A 105 -1.96 -5.48 -16.99
N ASP A 106 -1.08 -6.38 -16.57
CA ASP A 106 -0.17 -6.16 -15.44
C ASP A 106 0.90 -5.14 -15.79
N ALA A 107 1.40 -5.18 -17.03
CA ALA A 107 2.31 -4.17 -17.53
C ALA A 107 1.58 -2.85 -17.81
N ALA A 108 0.41 -2.88 -18.44
CA ALA A 108 -0.42 -1.72 -18.76
C ALA A 108 -0.81 -0.94 -17.51
N SER A 109 -1.09 -1.63 -16.39
CA SER A 109 -1.30 -1.00 -15.09
C SER A 109 -0.10 -0.17 -14.64
N ASN A 110 1.12 -0.54 -15.07
CA ASN A 110 2.38 0.08 -14.64
C ASN A 110 3.02 1.03 -15.69
N ILE A 111 2.42 1.27 -16.86
CA ILE A 111 2.99 2.17 -17.88
C ILE A 111 2.86 3.66 -17.47
N GLY A 112 3.95 4.42 -17.63
CA GLY A 112 4.08 5.83 -17.25
C GLY A 112 3.43 6.87 -18.18
N ARG A 113 3.35 8.11 -17.66
CA ARG A 113 2.60 9.33 -18.07
C ARG A 113 1.08 9.37 -17.81
N LEU A 114 0.34 8.25 -17.89
CA LEU A 114 -1.09 8.19 -17.53
C LEU A 114 -1.45 7.09 -16.50
N GLY A 115 -0.59 6.08 -16.28
CA GLY A 115 -0.87 4.94 -15.39
C GLY A 115 -0.49 5.17 -13.92
N HIS A 116 0.80 5.06 -13.56
CA HIS A 116 1.24 5.13 -12.16
C HIS A 116 0.92 6.48 -11.47
N CYS A 117 1.37 7.60 -12.04
CA CYS A 117 1.10 8.93 -11.48
C CYS A 117 -0.40 9.27 -11.52
N GLY A 118 -1.12 8.84 -12.57
CA GLY A 118 -2.55 9.10 -12.71
C GLY A 118 -3.40 8.39 -11.64
N ARG A 119 -3.10 7.12 -11.35
CA ARG A 119 -3.79 6.34 -10.31
C ARG A 119 -3.52 6.91 -8.91
N HIS A 120 -2.26 7.22 -8.62
CA HIS A 120 -1.86 7.88 -7.38
C HIS A 120 -2.61 9.20 -7.18
N ASN A 121 -2.55 10.09 -8.17
CA ASN A 121 -3.17 11.41 -8.09
C ASN A 121 -4.70 11.34 -7.94
N SER A 122 -5.34 10.41 -8.65
CA SER A 122 -6.79 10.20 -8.55
C SER A 122 -7.21 9.72 -7.16
N LEU A 123 -6.46 8.77 -6.60
CA LEU A 123 -6.67 8.27 -5.25
C LEU A 123 -6.42 9.37 -4.20
N LEU A 124 -5.33 10.10 -4.32
CA LEU A 124 -4.99 11.21 -3.44
C LEU A 124 -6.08 12.28 -3.45
N ALA A 125 -6.58 12.66 -4.63
CA ALA A 125 -7.67 13.62 -4.76
C ALA A 125 -8.97 13.12 -4.08
N ALA A 126 -9.31 11.84 -4.27
CA ALA A 126 -10.48 11.24 -3.64
C ALA A 126 -10.33 11.16 -2.11
N LEU A 127 -9.17 10.73 -1.61
CA LEU A 127 -8.88 10.64 -0.18
C LEU A 127 -8.91 12.03 0.46
N ALA A 128 -8.26 13.02 -0.15
CA ALA A 128 -8.27 14.40 0.33
C ALA A 128 -9.68 14.99 0.39
N LYS A 129 -10.55 14.68 -0.59
CA LYS A 129 -11.97 15.10 -0.56
C LYS A 129 -12.69 14.54 0.67
N VAL A 130 -12.46 13.26 1.00
CA VAL A 130 -13.03 12.63 2.19
C VAL A 130 -12.46 13.26 3.47
N MET A 131 -11.14 13.41 3.57
CA MET A 131 -10.49 14.03 4.73
C MET A 131 -10.98 15.46 4.97
N ARG A 132 -11.15 16.25 3.90
CA ARG A 132 -11.66 17.63 3.97
C ARG A 132 -13.12 17.72 4.42
N SER A 133 -13.92 16.68 4.19
CA SER A 133 -15.30 16.66 4.73
C SER A 133 -15.34 16.57 6.27
N VAL A 134 -14.24 16.16 6.91
CA VAL A 134 -14.14 16.03 8.36
C VAL A 134 -13.28 17.15 8.96
N TRP A 135 -12.09 17.38 8.42
CA TRP A 135 -11.12 18.33 8.98
C TRP A 135 -11.03 19.66 8.23
N GLY A 136 -11.84 19.84 7.18
CA GLY A 136 -11.93 21.10 6.43
C GLY A 136 -10.58 21.58 5.91
N MET A 137 -10.28 22.85 6.18
CA MET A 137 -9.07 23.53 5.70
C MET A 137 -7.78 23.08 6.39
N LEU A 138 -7.85 22.25 7.44
CA LEU A 138 -6.67 21.70 8.10
C LEU A 138 -5.94 20.68 7.22
N VAL A 139 -6.59 20.18 6.15
CA VAL A 139 -6.02 19.20 5.22
C VAL A 139 -5.25 19.91 4.11
N GLU A 140 -3.93 19.82 4.20
CA GLU A 140 -3.01 20.24 3.15
C GLU A 140 -2.67 19.04 2.27
N VAL A 141 -2.92 19.15 0.96
CA VAL A 141 -2.50 18.16 -0.03
C VAL A 141 -1.20 18.64 -0.63
N GLU A 142 -0.20 17.77 -0.63
CA GLU A 142 1.18 18.10 -0.98
C GLU A 142 1.62 19.41 -0.31
N PRO A 143 1.93 19.43 0.99
CA PRO A 143 2.30 20.68 1.67
C PRO A 143 3.52 21.32 1.00
N ARG A 144 3.48 22.64 0.77
CA ARG A 144 4.58 23.37 0.10
C ARG A 144 5.84 23.40 0.97
N ASP A 145 5.64 23.71 2.25
CA ASP A 145 6.70 23.73 3.26
C ASP A 145 6.92 22.31 3.82
N HIS A 146 7.51 21.46 3.00
CA HIS A 146 7.73 20.05 3.33
C HIS A 146 9.11 19.75 3.91
N LEU A 147 10.04 20.70 3.83
CA LEU A 147 11.38 20.57 4.40
C LEU A 147 11.33 20.40 5.92
N GLY A 148 10.27 20.90 6.57
CA GLY A 148 9.98 20.60 7.97
C GLY A 148 9.70 19.12 8.26
N TYR A 149 9.31 18.33 7.25
CA TYR A 149 8.99 16.90 7.39
C TYR A 149 10.10 15.99 6.86
N SER A 150 10.63 16.30 5.66
CA SER A 150 11.73 15.59 5.03
C SER A 150 12.40 16.49 3.99
N ASN A 151 13.73 16.38 3.89
CA ASN A 151 14.52 17.14 2.91
C ASN A 151 14.37 16.58 1.48
N ASP A 152 14.03 15.30 1.38
CA ASP A 152 14.07 14.55 0.12
C ASP A 152 12.65 14.17 -0.37
N TYR A 153 11.65 14.22 0.53
CA TYR A 153 10.31 13.72 0.26
C TYR A 153 9.22 14.69 0.71
N ARG A 154 8.29 14.96 -0.22
CA ARG A 154 7.08 15.74 0.07
C ARG A 154 5.96 14.79 0.45
N PRO A 155 5.32 14.94 1.63
CA PRO A 155 4.13 14.19 1.97
C PRO A 155 3.01 14.37 0.96
N ASP A 156 2.16 13.36 0.80
CA ASP A 156 0.96 13.51 -0.03
C ASP A 156 -0.12 14.32 0.69
N VAL A 157 -0.25 14.14 2.01
CA VAL A 157 -1.17 14.91 2.85
C VAL A 157 -0.54 15.28 4.19
N SER A 158 -0.92 16.42 4.73
CA SER A 158 -0.72 16.72 6.15
C SER A 158 -1.99 17.30 6.77
N VAL A 159 -2.22 17.01 8.05
CA VAL A 159 -3.38 17.50 8.79
C VAL A 159 -2.96 17.95 10.18
N ALA A 160 -3.18 19.22 10.50
CA ALA A 160 -2.90 19.75 11.82
C ALA A 160 -3.86 19.16 12.87
N GLY A 161 -3.33 18.68 14.00
CA GLY A 161 -4.13 18.22 15.14
C GLY A 161 -4.82 16.86 14.97
N ALA A 162 -4.64 16.18 13.83
CA ALA A 162 -5.23 14.88 13.54
C ALA A 162 -4.28 13.70 13.77
N GLY A 163 -3.04 13.94 14.18
CA GLY A 163 -2.10 12.89 14.55
C GLY A 163 -2.36 12.37 15.97
N ARG A 164 -1.67 11.30 16.35
CA ARG A 164 -1.66 10.78 17.73
C ARG A 164 -1.37 11.90 18.73
N SER A 165 -2.09 11.91 19.85
CA SER A 165 -1.95 12.95 20.89
C SER A 165 -2.13 14.38 20.35
N ARG A 166 -3.01 14.57 19.36
CA ARG A 166 -3.27 15.87 18.69
C ARG A 166 -2.04 16.45 17.99
N SER A 167 -1.06 15.61 17.63
CA SER A 167 0.08 16.00 16.83
C SER A 167 -0.31 16.29 15.37
N ARG A 168 0.65 16.72 14.54
CA ARG A 168 0.42 16.82 13.10
C ARG A 168 0.43 15.43 12.48
N LEU A 169 -0.58 15.10 11.69
CA LEU A 169 -0.60 13.90 10.87
C LEU A 169 0.15 14.18 9.56
N VAL A 170 1.04 13.28 9.16
CA VAL A 170 1.74 13.29 7.87
C VAL A 170 1.45 11.98 7.17
N GLY A 171 0.70 12.05 6.07
CA GLY A 171 0.24 10.89 5.33
C GLY A 171 0.97 10.74 4.00
N ASP A 172 1.51 9.55 3.77
CA ASP A 172 2.16 9.16 2.52
C ASP A 172 1.28 8.10 1.82
N VAL A 173 0.67 8.50 0.71
CA VAL A 173 -0.24 7.66 -0.08
C VAL A 173 0.60 6.79 -1.02
N LYS A 174 0.27 5.51 -1.06
CA LYS A 174 0.96 4.55 -1.92
C LYS A 174 -0.09 3.70 -2.60
N PHE A 175 -0.09 3.72 -3.93
CA PHE A 175 -0.94 2.86 -4.74
C PHE A 175 -0.07 1.84 -5.48
N LYS A 176 -0.21 0.57 -5.13
CA LYS A 176 0.63 -0.52 -5.65
C LYS A 176 -0.23 -1.59 -6.33
N ASP A 177 0.37 -2.32 -7.26
CA ASP A 177 -0.24 -3.54 -7.77
C ASP A 177 0.40 -4.73 -7.03
N PRO A 178 -0.40 -5.63 -6.41
CA PRO A 178 0.14 -6.87 -5.84
C PRO A 178 0.70 -7.83 -6.89
N LEU A 179 0.30 -7.63 -8.16
CA LEU A 179 0.77 -8.37 -9.32
C LEU A 179 1.93 -7.59 -9.96
N SER A 180 3.06 -8.26 -10.11
CA SER A 180 4.20 -7.69 -10.84
C SER A 180 3.89 -7.66 -12.34
N SER A 181 4.35 -6.61 -13.03
CA SER A 181 4.37 -6.59 -14.50
C SER A 181 5.37 -7.59 -15.11
N ASN A 182 6.28 -8.12 -14.29
CA ASN A 182 7.13 -9.25 -14.64
C ASN A 182 6.59 -10.51 -13.91
N PRO A 183 6.08 -11.51 -14.65
CA PRO A 183 5.56 -12.75 -14.07
C PRO A 183 6.57 -13.51 -13.19
N GLU A 184 7.87 -13.34 -13.45
CA GLU A 184 8.95 -13.96 -12.67
C GLU A 184 9.13 -13.31 -11.28
N ASP A 185 8.76 -12.03 -11.16
CA ASP A 185 8.93 -11.23 -9.94
C ASP A 185 7.68 -11.25 -9.05
N VAL A 186 6.74 -12.17 -9.26
CA VAL A 186 5.57 -12.29 -8.39
C VAL A 186 6.01 -12.80 -7.03
N GLY A 187 5.95 -11.90 -6.04
CA GLY A 187 6.34 -12.19 -4.66
C GLY A 187 5.52 -13.32 -4.04
N GLN A 188 6.19 -14.16 -3.27
CA GLN A 188 5.58 -15.33 -2.63
C GLN A 188 4.62 -14.96 -1.49
N ARG A 189 4.92 -13.89 -0.74
CA ARG A 189 4.17 -13.54 0.48
C ARG A 189 2.72 -13.16 0.19
N GLY A 190 2.47 -12.50 -0.94
CA GLY A 190 1.13 -12.15 -1.41
C GLY A 190 0.24 -13.36 -1.70
N ALA A 191 0.80 -14.56 -1.87
CA ALA A 191 0.02 -15.80 -2.02
C ALA A 191 -0.56 -16.31 -0.68
N PHE A 192 -0.19 -15.69 0.44
CA PHE A 192 -0.59 -16.14 1.79
C PHE A 192 -1.19 -15.02 2.66
N VAL A 193 -0.85 -13.76 2.40
CA VAL A 193 -1.30 -12.64 3.24
C VAL A 193 -1.64 -11.44 2.34
N GLY A 194 -2.76 -10.77 2.63
CA GLY A 194 -3.13 -9.51 1.98
C GLY A 194 -2.02 -8.46 2.17
N LEU A 195 -1.79 -7.65 1.13
CA LEU A 195 -0.67 -6.69 1.06
C LEU A 195 0.73 -7.31 1.17
N GLY A 196 0.84 -8.64 1.15
CA GLY A 196 2.11 -9.33 1.42
C GLY A 196 3.25 -8.99 0.46
N ASN A 197 2.93 -8.60 -0.78
CA ASN A 197 3.91 -8.20 -1.78
C ASN A 197 4.14 -6.69 -1.86
N THR A 198 3.29 -5.88 -1.21
CA THR A 198 3.31 -4.41 -1.37
C THR A 198 3.69 -3.71 -0.07
N GLU A 199 3.16 -4.16 1.06
CA GLU A 199 3.38 -3.54 2.37
C GLU A 199 4.84 -3.59 2.84
N PRO A 200 5.57 -4.72 2.79
CA PRO A 200 6.89 -4.77 3.42
C PRO A 200 7.89 -3.79 2.81
N GLY A 201 7.95 -3.73 1.47
CA GLY A 201 8.80 -2.78 0.76
C GLY A 201 8.36 -1.34 1.00
N THR A 202 7.05 -1.06 0.90
CA THR A 202 6.51 0.29 1.13
C THR A 202 6.74 0.76 2.56
N SER A 203 6.61 -0.13 3.55
CA SER A 203 6.88 0.17 4.95
C SER A 203 8.36 0.47 5.18
N ALA A 204 9.25 -0.25 4.49
CA ALA A 204 10.69 -0.01 4.55
C ALA A 204 11.08 1.32 3.89
N ASP A 205 10.37 1.75 2.84
CA ASP A 205 10.51 3.09 2.25
C ASP A 205 10.13 4.17 3.29
N VAL A 206 8.90 4.11 3.80
CA VAL A 206 8.34 5.18 4.67
C VAL A 206 9.02 5.24 6.04
N PHE A 207 9.25 4.10 6.68
CA PHE A 207 9.71 4.01 8.07
C PHE A 207 11.17 3.58 8.23
N GLY A 208 11.83 3.20 7.14
CA GLY A 208 13.20 2.69 7.18
C GLY A 208 13.30 1.27 7.74
N LEU A 209 14.53 0.76 7.79
CA LEU A 209 14.90 -0.52 8.39
C LEU A 209 16.17 -0.34 9.21
N GLU A 210 16.15 -0.85 10.44
CA GLU A 210 17.36 -1.07 11.21
C GLU A 210 18.11 -2.29 10.68
N GLN A 211 19.44 -2.24 10.72
CA GLN A 211 20.25 -3.41 10.37
C GLN A 211 19.96 -4.58 11.30
N ARG A 212 19.90 -5.79 10.75
CA ARG A 212 19.86 -7.04 11.51
C ARG A 212 20.85 -8.03 10.95
N GLY A 213 21.52 -8.79 11.81
CA GLY A 213 22.58 -9.70 11.41
C GLY A 213 23.82 -8.97 10.87
N ALA A 214 24.79 -9.76 10.45
CA ALA A 214 26.01 -9.32 9.78
C ALA A 214 25.94 -9.58 8.27
N VAL A 215 26.69 -8.79 7.50
CA VAL A 215 26.91 -9.05 6.08
C VAL A 215 27.56 -10.43 5.95
N GLY A 216 26.88 -11.37 5.30
CA GLY A 216 27.31 -12.76 5.19
C GLY A 216 26.38 -13.78 5.86
N ASP A 217 25.44 -13.34 6.71
CA ASP A 217 24.48 -14.23 7.39
C ASP A 217 23.39 -14.82 6.46
N GLY A 218 23.46 -14.53 5.15
CA GLY A 218 22.48 -14.92 4.14
C GLY A 218 21.20 -14.08 4.19
N ASP A 219 20.21 -14.46 3.38
CA ASP A 219 18.93 -13.75 3.32
C ASP A 219 18.17 -13.82 4.64
N PHE A 220 17.44 -12.75 4.97
CA PHE A 220 16.58 -12.71 6.15
C PHE A 220 15.57 -13.86 6.15
N ARG A 221 15.53 -14.60 7.26
CA ARG A 221 14.62 -15.73 7.49
C ARG A 221 13.51 -15.34 8.47
N PRO A 222 12.26 -15.15 7.98
CA PRO A 222 11.17 -14.73 8.86
C PRO A 222 10.78 -15.75 9.93
N SER A 223 11.11 -17.03 9.76
CA SER A 223 10.71 -18.13 10.66
C SER A 223 11.43 -18.11 12.01
N ASP A 224 12.70 -17.71 12.02
CA ASP A 224 13.57 -17.69 13.20
C ASP A 224 14.13 -16.28 13.49
N GLY A 225 13.97 -15.33 12.57
CA GLY A 225 14.50 -13.97 12.69
C GLY A 225 15.99 -13.86 12.36
N GLY A 226 16.63 -14.93 11.89
CA GLY A 226 18.03 -14.94 11.47
C GLY A 226 18.24 -14.33 10.07
N GLY A 227 19.49 -14.31 9.62
CA GLY A 227 19.90 -13.73 8.35
C GLY A 227 20.12 -12.23 8.41
N TYR A 228 20.47 -11.64 7.27
CA TYR A 228 20.85 -10.24 7.15
C TYR A 228 19.71 -9.37 6.63
N VAL A 229 19.53 -8.22 7.28
CA VAL A 229 18.72 -7.10 6.78
C VAL A 229 19.61 -5.87 6.76
N ALA A 230 19.79 -5.28 5.58
CA ALA A 230 20.55 -4.05 5.43
C ALA A 230 19.82 -2.86 6.08
N TYR A 231 20.59 -1.93 6.64
CA TYR A 231 20.06 -0.64 7.05
C TYR A 231 19.42 0.07 5.84
N LYS A 232 18.27 0.70 6.09
CA LYS A 232 17.61 1.59 5.14
C LYS A 232 17.13 2.83 5.87
N LYS A 233 17.61 3.99 5.42
CA LYS A 233 17.11 5.29 5.89
C LYS A 233 15.64 5.44 5.50
N ALA A 234 14.81 5.87 6.44
CA ALA A 234 13.41 6.20 6.20
C ALA A 234 13.26 7.47 5.35
N ASP A 235 12.29 7.48 4.43
CA ASP A 235 11.94 8.65 3.62
C ASP A 235 11.56 9.86 4.50
N TYR A 236 10.94 9.58 5.66
CA TYR A 236 10.51 10.59 6.63
C TYR A 236 11.36 10.58 7.91
N ALA A 237 12.64 10.22 7.82
CA ALA A 237 13.53 10.10 8.99
C ALA A 237 13.53 11.34 9.91
N HIS A 238 13.48 12.55 9.32
CA HIS A 238 13.40 13.79 10.11
C HIS A 238 12.09 13.90 10.89
N ALA A 239 10.93 13.76 10.24
CA ALA A 239 9.63 13.75 10.92
C ALA A 239 9.51 12.65 11.98
N LEU A 240 10.04 11.45 11.70
CA LEU A 240 10.05 10.31 12.64
C LEU A 240 10.93 10.55 13.87
N SER A 241 11.94 11.41 13.78
CA SER A 241 12.79 11.79 14.92
C SER A 241 12.12 12.77 15.88
N ARG A 242 10.97 13.35 15.49
CA ARG A 242 10.22 14.35 16.26
C ARG A 242 8.98 13.73 16.90
N SER A 243 8.62 14.22 18.09
CA SER A 243 7.42 13.78 18.80
C SER A 243 6.14 14.52 18.39
N ASP A 244 6.26 15.56 17.56
CA ASP A 244 5.15 16.43 17.13
C ASP A 244 4.51 16.01 15.80
N THR A 245 4.97 14.90 15.22
CA THR A 245 4.49 14.40 13.94
C THR A 245 4.13 12.91 14.03
N ASP A 246 2.94 12.56 13.53
CA ASP A 246 2.47 11.19 13.36
C ASP A 246 2.51 10.82 11.87
N VAL A 247 3.61 10.16 11.47
CA VAL A 247 3.81 9.70 10.09
C VAL A 247 3.02 8.42 9.85
N GLN A 248 2.20 8.41 8.80
CA GLN A 248 1.36 7.27 8.43
C GLN A 248 1.52 6.90 6.95
N MET A 249 1.68 5.60 6.70
CA MET A 249 1.71 5.01 5.36
C MET A 249 0.30 4.58 4.94
N TYR A 250 -0.29 5.27 3.96
CA TYR A 250 -1.59 4.96 3.37
C TYR A 250 -1.43 4.11 2.11
N LEU A 251 -1.29 2.81 2.31
CA LEU A 251 -1.15 1.85 1.22
C LEU A 251 -2.50 1.31 0.76
N PHE A 252 -2.72 1.40 -0.56
CA PHE A 252 -3.84 0.85 -1.30
C PHE A 252 -3.33 -0.04 -2.43
N GLU A 253 -4.05 -1.13 -2.69
CA GLU A 253 -3.78 -2.04 -3.80
C GLU A 253 -4.78 -1.89 -4.93
N THR A 254 -4.36 -2.28 -6.13
CA THR A 254 -5.16 -2.15 -7.37
C THR A 254 -6.54 -2.83 -7.31
N PHE A 255 -6.72 -3.87 -6.49
CA PHE A 255 -8.01 -4.54 -6.29
C PHE A 255 -8.90 -3.92 -5.20
N GLY A 256 -8.44 -2.85 -4.55
CA GLY A 256 -9.17 -2.10 -3.52
C GLY A 256 -8.84 -2.49 -2.08
N GLY A 257 -7.92 -3.43 -1.85
CA GLY A 257 -7.41 -3.70 -0.51
C GLY A 257 -6.60 -2.52 0.02
N TRP A 258 -6.66 -2.25 1.32
CA TRP A 258 -5.89 -1.18 1.96
C TRP A 258 -5.36 -1.56 3.35
N CYS A 259 -4.25 -0.93 3.74
CA CYS A 259 -3.55 -1.24 4.98
C CYS A 259 -4.31 -0.80 6.23
N ASN A 260 -3.85 -1.28 7.39
CA ASN A 260 -4.46 -0.96 8.67
C ASN A 260 -4.38 0.54 9.03
N ALA A 261 -3.39 1.28 8.52
CA ALA A 261 -3.33 2.73 8.73
C ALA A 261 -4.50 3.46 8.05
N VAL A 262 -4.87 3.05 6.83
CA VAL A 262 -6.06 3.56 6.13
C VAL A 262 -7.35 3.22 6.89
N LYS A 263 -7.45 2.00 7.44
CA LYS A 263 -8.61 1.63 8.28
C LYS A 263 -8.72 2.53 9.50
N ARG A 264 -7.61 2.77 10.22
CA ARG A 264 -7.58 3.66 11.39
C ARG A 264 -7.93 5.10 11.01
N LEU A 265 -7.43 5.59 9.87
CA LEU A 265 -7.80 6.90 9.34
C LEU A 265 -9.31 7.03 9.16
N PHE A 266 -9.96 6.04 8.52
CA PHE A 266 -11.41 6.05 8.34
C PHE A 266 -12.18 5.93 9.66
N TYR A 267 -11.69 5.16 10.63
CA TYR A 267 -12.31 5.12 11.95
C TYR A 267 -12.22 6.46 12.67
N GLN A 268 -11.05 7.10 12.65
CA GLN A 268 -10.85 8.41 13.26
C GLN A 268 -11.71 9.51 12.62
N MET A 269 -12.04 9.37 11.34
CA MET A 269 -12.93 10.30 10.64
C MET A 269 -14.42 10.08 10.94
N ASN A 270 -14.77 8.97 11.58
CA ASN A 270 -16.14 8.66 12.00
C ASN A 270 -16.40 8.97 13.50
N GLU A 271 -15.37 9.40 14.25
CA GLU A 271 -15.46 9.87 15.64
C GLU A 271 -15.72 11.37 15.70
#